data_AF-A0A940QBX6-F1
#
_entry.id   AF-A0A940QBX6-F1
#
_cell.length_a   1.000
_cell.length_b   1.000
_cell.length_c   1.000
_cell.angle_alpha   90.00
_cell.angle_beta   90.00
_cell.angle_gamma   90.00
#
_symmetry.space_group_name_H-M   'P 1'
#
loop_
_entity.id
_entity.type
_entity.pdbx_description
1 polymer ?
#
loop_
_entity_poly.entity_id
_entity_poly.type
_entity_poly.pdbx_seq_one_letter_code
_entity_poly.pdbx_strand_id
1 'polypeptide(L)'
;MSKKAKAEVADESAVIITDAVLAKNNKKLSDLEQSIKAALERKQKIIMESKLYTYGQLSELYGGIEGQALLDAVTAEHTLIGKLSASGMSYADIEGLADSPAVNVSDKDSSHTDNSYSHYADDEQIDGQTSMF
;
A
#
# COMPACT_ATOMS: atom_id res chain seq x y z
N MET A 1 53.65 30.79 -39.12
CA MET A 1 52.44 29.96 -39.32
C MET A 1 51.38 30.77 -40.03
N SER A 2 50.66 30.19 -41.02
CA SER A 2 49.63 30.91 -41.77
C SER A 2 48.34 31.04 -40.94
N LYS A 3 47.51 32.05 -41.25
CA LYS A 3 46.21 32.25 -40.57
C LYS A 3 45.27 31.05 -40.70
N LYS A 4 45.36 30.30 -41.81
CA LYS A 4 44.54 29.10 -42.09
C LYS A 4 44.88 27.94 -41.16
N ALA A 5 46.17 27.65 -40.95
CA ALA A 5 46.61 26.58 -40.05
C ALA A 5 46.23 26.83 -38.59
N LYS A 6 46.17 28.10 -38.15
CA LYS A 6 45.76 28.45 -36.78
C LYS A 6 44.26 28.27 -36.55
N ALA A 7 43.43 28.39 -37.58
CA ALA A 7 41.99 28.20 -37.50
C ALA A 7 41.61 26.71 -37.45
N GLU A 8 42.30 25.86 -38.23
CA GLU A 8 42.09 24.41 -38.26
C GLU A 8 42.42 23.74 -36.91
N VAL A 9 43.55 24.11 -36.29
CA VAL A 9 43.92 23.63 -34.95
C VAL A 9 42.93 24.08 -33.88
N ALA A 10 42.35 25.28 -34.02
CA ALA A 10 41.35 25.77 -33.09
C ALA A 10 40.03 24.99 -33.20
N ASP A 11 39.61 24.66 -34.42
CA ASP A 11 38.39 23.89 -34.70
C ASP A 11 38.50 22.43 -34.21
N GLU A 12 39.62 21.77 -34.48
CA GLU A 12 39.91 20.42 -33.96
C GLU A 12 39.92 20.39 -32.42
N SER A 13 40.54 21.40 -31.79
CA SER A 13 40.55 21.49 -30.32
C SER A 13 39.16 21.72 -29.73
N ALA A 14 38.29 22.46 -30.41
CA ALA A 14 36.91 22.67 -29.98
C ALA A 14 36.09 21.36 -30.05
N VAL A 15 36.26 20.59 -31.13
CA VAL A 15 35.60 19.28 -31.31
C VAL A 15 36.01 18.29 -30.21
N ILE A 16 37.31 18.22 -29.89
CA ILE A 16 37.82 17.33 -28.83
C ILE A 16 37.24 17.73 -27.46
N ILE A 17 37.11 19.03 -27.18
CA ILE A 17 36.52 19.52 -25.93
C ILE A 17 35.03 19.14 -25.86
N THR A 18 34.28 19.27 -26.97
CA THR A 18 32.86 18.91 -26.99
C THR A 18 32.63 17.41 -26.79
N ASP A 19 33.45 16.55 -27.40
CA ASP A 19 33.33 15.10 -27.25
C ASP A 19 33.66 14.65 -25.82
N ALA A 20 34.68 15.25 -25.20
CA ALA A 20 35.03 14.97 -23.82
C ALA A 20 33.91 15.38 -22.85
N VAL A 21 33.25 16.52 -23.10
CA VAL A 21 32.09 16.98 -22.30
C VAL A 21 30.90 16.04 -22.48
N LEU A 22 30.59 15.62 -23.72
CA LEU A 22 29.51 14.67 -24.00
C LEU A 22 29.75 13.33 -23.31
N ALA A 23 30.95 12.76 -23.42
CA ALA A 23 31.32 11.51 -22.77
C ALA A 23 31.17 11.60 -21.24
N LYS A 24 31.60 12.71 -20.64
CA LYS A 24 31.45 12.96 -19.21
C LYS A 24 29.97 13.05 -18.79
N ASN A 25 29.15 13.74 -19.59
CA ASN A 25 27.72 13.86 -19.31
C ASN A 25 27.00 12.52 -19.44
N ASN A 26 27.30 11.73 -20.47
CA ASN A 26 26.75 10.38 -20.64
C ASN A 26 27.11 9.46 -19.47
N LYS A 27 28.35 9.53 -18.98
CA LYS A 27 28.75 8.79 -17.79
C LYS A 27 27.93 9.19 -16.56
N LYS A 28 27.77 10.50 -16.31
CA LYS A 28 26.94 11.00 -15.20
C LYS A 28 25.49 10.54 -15.31
N LEU A 29 24.91 10.57 -16.51
CA LEU A 29 23.56 10.11 -16.75
C LEU A 29 23.43 8.62 -16.43
N SER A 30 24.38 7.79 -16.89
CA SER A 30 24.39 6.36 -16.59
C SER A 30 24.53 6.08 -15.09
N ASP A 31 25.42 6.80 -14.40
CA ASP A 31 25.61 6.68 -12.95
C ASP A 31 24.33 7.07 -12.19
N LEU A 32 23.64 8.14 -12.63
CA LEU A 32 22.37 8.58 -12.05
C LEU A 32 21.26 7.55 -12.29
N GLU A 33 21.13 7.01 -13.50
CA GLU A 33 20.16 5.96 -13.83
C GLU A 33 20.34 4.71 -12.95
N GLN A 34 21.58 4.27 -12.77
CA GLN A 34 21.89 3.14 -11.88
C GLN A 34 21.52 3.44 -10.43
N SER A 35 21.84 4.65 -9.94
CA SER A 35 21.50 5.07 -8.58
C SER A 35 19.98 5.13 -8.36
N ILE A 36 19.23 5.68 -9.32
CA ILE A 36 17.76 5.75 -9.28
C ILE A 36 17.17 4.35 -9.24
N LYS A 37 17.63 3.43 -10.11
CA LYS A 37 17.17 2.04 -10.12
C LYS A 37 17.41 1.35 -8.77
N ALA A 38 18.61 1.47 -8.22
CA ALA A 38 18.94 0.88 -6.92
C ALA A 38 18.11 1.48 -5.78
N ALA A 39 17.80 2.78 -5.83
CA ALA A 39 16.93 3.41 -4.85
C ALA A 39 15.48 2.89 -4.94
N LEU A 40 14.96 2.69 -6.15
CA LEU A 40 13.62 2.14 -6.37
C LEU A 40 13.52 0.69 -5.86
N GLU A 41 14.53 -0.15 -6.14
CA GLU A 41 14.59 -1.53 -5.64
C GLU A 41 14.61 -1.57 -4.10
N ARG A 42 15.42 -0.72 -3.45
CA ARG A 42 15.43 -0.60 -1.98
C ARG A 42 14.08 -0.16 -1.43
N LYS A 43 13.45 0.84 -2.06
CA LYS A 43 12.12 1.31 -1.67
C LYS A 43 11.09 0.18 -1.76
N GLN A 44 11.08 -0.57 -2.86
CA GLN A 44 10.17 -1.71 -3.03
C GLN A 44 10.39 -2.78 -1.96
N LYS A 45 11.65 -3.13 -1.68
CA LYS A 45 12.00 -4.08 -0.63
C LYS A 45 11.47 -3.65 0.74
N ILE A 46 11.73 -2.39 1.15
CA ILE A 46 11.26 -1.85 2.43
C ILE A 46 9.73 -1.90 2.53
N ILE A 47 9.02 -1.55 1.45
CA ILE A 47 7.56 -1.60 1.41
C ILE A 47 7.07 -3.04 1.62
N MET A 48 7.67 -4.02 0.94
CA MET A 48 7.26 -5.43 1.08
C MET A 48 7.54 -5.96 2.50
N GLU A 49 8.72 -5.69 3.04
CA GLU A 49 9.10 -6.09 4.40
C GLU A 49 8.17 -5.46 5.44
N SER A 50 7.84 -4.17 5.30
CA SER A 50 6.89 -3.48 6.17
C SER A 50 5.48 -4.07 6.08
N LYS A 51 4.99 -4.36 4.86
CA LYS A 51 3.67 -4.98 4.68
C LYS A 51 3.62 -6.37 5.31
N LEU A 52 4.67 -7.17 5.13
CA LEU A 52 4.77 -8.51 5.73
C LEU A 52 4.84 -8.44 7.25
N TYR A 53 5.58 -7.48 7.80
CA TYR A 53 5.64 -7.24 9.25
C TYR A 53 4.26 -6.91 9.83
N THR A 54 3.55 -5.94 9.26
CA THR A 54 2.19 -5.57 9.72
C THR A 54 1.22 -6.74 9.56
N TYR A 55 1.28 -7.48 8.45
CA TYR A 55 0.48 -8.68 8.26
C TYR A 55 0.74 -9.74 9.34
N GLY A 56 2.02 -9.98 9.68
CA GLY A 56 2.40 -10.91 10.75
C GLY A 56 1.85 -10.48 12.11
N GLN A 57 1.93 -9.19 12.43
CA GLN A 57 1.34 -8.64 13.68
C GLN A 57 -0.17 -8.82 13.73
N LEU A 58 -0.87 -8.61 12.62
CA LEU A 58 -2.31 -8.87 12.53
C LEU A 58 -2.59 -10.37 12.71
N SER A 59 -1.90 -11.24 11.99
CA SER A 59 -2.05 -12.70 12.15
C SER A 59 -1.91 -13.12 13.62
N GLU A 60 -0.87 -12.65 14.31
CA GLU A 60 -0.64 -12.95 15.73
C GLU A 60 -1.79 -12.47 16.63
N LEU A 61 -2.31 -11.25 16.42
CA LEU A 61 -3.44 -10.71 17.17
C LEU A 61 -4.70 -11.57 17.03
N TYR A 62 -4.93 -12.14 15.84
CA TYR A 62 -6.07 -13.01 15.54
C TYR A 62 -5.76 -14.50 15.76
N GLY A 63 -4.77 -14.84 16.58
CA GLY A 63 -4.48 -16.22 16.97
C GLY A 63 -3.72 -17.04 15.92
N GLY A 64 -2.96 -16.38 15.06
CA GLY A 64 -2.12 -17.00 14.03
C GLY A 64 -2.88 -17.38 12.76
N ILE A 65 -4.09 -16.86 12.55
CA ILE A 65 -4.83 -17.09 11.30
C ILE A 65 -4.26 -16.25 10.17
N GLU A 66 -4.32 -16.79 8.96
CA GLU A 66 -3.68 -16.20 7.77
C GLU A 66 -4.63 -16.21 6.56
N GLY A 67 -4.27 -15.45 5.53
CA GLY A 67 -4.95 -15.41 4.25
C GLY A 67 -6.35 -14.86 4.35
N GLN A 68 -7.30 -15.51 3.68
CA GLN A 68 -8.69 -15.09 3.65
C GLN A 68 -9.33 -15.12 5.04
N ALA A 69 -8.96 -16.09 5.89
CA ALA A 69 -9.52 -16.17 7.24
C ALA A 69 -9.17 -14.94 8.09
N LEU A 70 -7.94 -14.43 7.97
CA LEU A 70 -7.54 -13.18 8.63
C LEU A 70 -8.33 -11.99 8.09
N LEU A 71 -8.50 -11.91 6.76
CA LEU A 71 -9.28 -10.85 6.13
C LEU A 71 -10.74 -10.87 6.58
N ASP A 72 -11.35 -12.05 6.65
CA ASP A 72 -12.73 -12.23 7.09
C ASP A 72 -12.89 -11.81 8.55
N ALA A 73 -11.96 -12.21 9.43
CA ALA A 73 -11.97 -11.84 10.84
C ALA A 73 -11.83 -10.32 11.05
N VAL A 74 -10.85 -9.69 10.41
CA VAL A 74 -10.65 -8.23 10.46
C VAL A 74 -11.87 -7.49 9.91
N THR A 75 -12.46 -7.99 8.82
CA THR A 75 -13.66 -7.39 8.21
C THR A 75 -14.87 -7.48 9.13
N ALA A 76 -15.06 -8.63 9.79
CA ALA A 76 -16.14 -8.83 10.74
C ALA A 76 -16.01 -7.87 11.94
N GLU A 77 -14.80 -7.73 12.51
CA GLU A 77 -14.56 -6.80 13.61
C GLU A 77 -14.73 -5.34 13.19
N HIS A 78 -14.19 -4.94 12.03
CA HIS A 78 -14.38 -3.60 11.51
C HIS A 78 -15.87 -3.26 11.29
N THR A 79 -16.64 -4.23 10.81
CA THR A 79 -18.10 -4.09 10.64
C THR A 79 -18.80 -3.93 11.99
N LEU A 80 -18.40 -4.70 13.01
CA LEU A 80 -18.96 -4.59 14.36
C LEU A 80 -18.66 -3.23 14.98
N ILE A 81 -17.40 -2.78 14.92
CA ILE A 81 -16.97 -1.45 15.37
C ILE A 81 -17.78 -0.35 14.67
N GLY A 82 -18.01 -0.48 13.36
CA GLY A 82 -18.85 0.44 12.59
C GLY A 82 -20.29 0.53 13.12
N LYS A 83 -20.90 -0.62 13.44
CA LYS A 83 -22.25 -0.66 14.04
C LYS A 83 -22.30 -0.02 15.44
N LEU A 84 -21.31 -0.32 16.28
CA LEU A 84 -21.22 0.24 17.63
C LEU A 84 -21.02 1.76 17.57
N SER A 85 -20.14 2.23 16.68
CA SER A 85 -19.91 3.67 16.45
C SER A 85 -21.17 4.36 15.94
N ALA A 86 -21.92 3.74 15.02
CA ALA A 86 -23.19 4.26 14.52
C ALA A 86 -24.28 4.35 15.60
N SER A 87 -24.20 3.52 16.65
CA SER A 87 -25.09 3.61 17.82
C SER A 87 -24.72 4.75 18.79
N GLY A 88 -23.66 5.51 18.50
CA GLY A 88 -23.19 6.63 19.30
C GLY A 88 -22.11 6.28 20.32
N MET A 89 -21.57 5.06 20.31
CA MET A 89 -20.44 4.69 21.18
C MET A 89 -19.13 5.29 20.68
N SER A 90 -18.29 5.75 21.62
CA SER A 90 -16.91 6.15 21.29
C SER A 90 -16.00 4.93 21.18
N TYR A 91 -14.85 5.08 20.52
CA TYR A 91 -13.84 4.02 20.46
C TYR A 91 -13.35 3.58 21.85
N ALA A 92 -13.28 4.50 22.82
CA ALA A 92 -12.89 4.18 24.19
C ALA A 92 -13.93 3.33 24.91
N ASP A 93 -15.22 3.59 24.68
CA ASP A 93 -16.30 2.76 25.23
C ASP A 93 -16.29 1.36 24.61
N ILE A 94 -16.04 1.27 23.29
CA ILE A 94 -15.93 -0.01 22.56
C ILE A 94 -14.74 -0.83 23.07
N GLU A 95 -13.59 -0.20 23.28
CA GLU A 95 -12.39 -0.85 23.84
C GLU A 95 -12.69 -1.46 25.21
N GLY A 96 -13.40 -0.73 26.08
CA GLY A 96 -13.81 -1.24 27.39
C GLY A 96 -14.74 -2.46 27.35
N LEU A 97 -15.45 -2.72 26.24
CA LEU A 97 -16.27 -3.92 26.06
C LEU A 97 -15.43 -5.16 25.77
N ALA A 98 -14.26 -5.02 25.15
CA ALA A 98 -13.41 -6.15 24.76
C ALA A 98 -12.79 -6.87 25.98
N ASP A 99 -12.54 -6.14 27.07
CA ASP A 99 -12.01 -6.68 28.32
C ASP A 99 -13.07 -7.31 29.23
N SER A 100 -14.35 -7.13 28.90
CA SER A 100 -15.44 -7.73 29.67
C SER A 100 -15.62 -9.18 29.23
N PRO A 101 -15.55 -10.17 30.14
CA PRO A 101 -15.85 -11.54 29.77
C PRO A 101 -17.25 -11.57 29.17
N ALA A 102 -17.42 -12.25 28.02
CA ALA A 102 -18.72 -12.43 27.40
C ALA A 102 -19.69 -12.93 28.47
N VAL A 103 -20.64 -12.08 28.87
CA VAL A 103 -21.73 -12.50 29.74
C VAL A 103 -22.44 -13.56 28.93
N ASN A 104 -22.33 -14.82 29.35
CA ASN A 104 -22.99 -15.94 28.69
C ASN A 104 -24.50 -15.73 28.89
N VAL A 105 -25.11 -14.98 27.97
CA VAL A 105 -26.56 -14.81 27.91
C VAL A 105 -27.08 -16.14 27.41
N SER A 106 -27.26 -17.05 28.38
CA SER A 106 -27.87 -18.35 28.18
C SER A 106 -29.21 -18.11 27.48
N ASP A 107 -29.43 -18.88 26.41
CA ASP A 107 -30.60 -18.88 25.55
C ASP A 107 -31.90 -18.57 26.31
N LYS A 108 -32.26 -17.29 26.38
CA LYS A 108 -33.65 -16.88 26.60
C LYS A 108 -34.25 -16.70 25.23
N ASP A 109 -34.73 -17.83 24.72
CA ASP A 109 -35.79 -17.98 23.73
C ASP A 109 -36.59 -16.68 23.56
N SER A 110 -36.18 -15.90 22.55
CA SER A 110 -36.94 -14.78 22.04
C SER A 110 -37.39 -15.19 20.65
N SER A 111 -38.29 -16.16 20.61
CA SER A 111 -39.10 -16.47 19.43
C SER A 111 -40.00 -15.28 19.11
N HIS A 112 -39.44 -14.29 18.42
CA HIS A 112 -40.21 -13.37 17.61
C HIS A 112 -39.94 -13.68 16.14
N THR A 113 -40.76 -14.58 15.61
CA THR A 113 -41.06 -14.66 14.20
C THR A 113 -41.70 -13.32 13.80
N ASP A 114 -40.96 -12.47 13.08
CA ASP A 114 -41.60 -11.56 12.16
C ASP A 114 -40.99 -11.74 10.77
N ASN A 115 -41.89 -12.11 9.87
CA ASN A 115 -41.68 -12.36 8.47
C ASN A 115 -41.85 -11.02 7.75
N SER A 116 -40.75 -10.46 7.22
CA SER A 116 -40.89 -9.43 6.20
C SER A 116 -39.91 -9.67 5.05
N TYR A 117 -40.40 -10.46 4.11
CA TYR A 117 -39.94 -10.50 2.74
C TYR A 117 -40.09 -9.10 2.13
N SER A 118 -38.97 -8.42 1.84
CA SER A 118 -38.98 -7.28 0.93
C SER A 118 -37.77 -7.34 0.01
N HIS A 119 -38.06 -7.78 -1.20
CA HIS A 119 -37.21 -7.74 -2.36
C HIS A 119 -37.08 -6.31 -2.87
N TYR A 120 -35.86 -5.78 -2.91
CA TYR A 120 -35.45 -4.79 -3.91
C TYR A 120 -34.02 -5.12 -4.33
N ALA A 121 -33.91 -5.59 -5.58
CA ALA A 121 -32.74 -5.35 -6.40
C ALA A 121 -32.60 -3.83 -6.61
N ASP A 122 -31.38 -3.29 -6.61
CA ASP A 122 -30.79 -2.61 -7.77
C ASP A 122 -29.46 -1.94 -7.38
N ASP A 123 -28.43 -2.26 -8.17
CA ASP A 123 -27.21 -1.52 -8.51
C ASP A 123 -26.57 -0.53 -7.52
N GLU A 124 -25.36 -0.87 -7.04
CA GLU A 124 -24.19 0.00 -7.27
C GLU A 124 -22.92 -0.83 -7.53
N GLN A 125 -22.44 -0.65 -8.76
CA GLN A 125 -21.18 -1.05 -9.35
C GLN A 125 -19.99 -0.63 -8.47
N ILE A 126 -19.46 -1.53 -7.65
CA ILE A 126 -18.13 -1.31 -7.04
C ILE A 126 -17.10 -1.64 -8.11
N ASP A 127 -16.72 -0.59 -8.83
CA ASP A 127 -15.53 -0.52 -9.68
C ASP A 127 -14.28 -0.64 -8.80
N GLY A 128 -14.02 -1.88 -8.37
CA GLY A 128 -12.92 -2.27 -7.51
C GLY A 128 -11.92 -3.13 -8.27
N GLN A 129 -11.63 -2.81 -9.54
CA GLN A 129 -10.46 -3.36 -10.22
C GLN A 129 -9.19 -2.78 -9.60
N THR A 130 -8.79 -3.29 -8.45
CA THR A 130 -7.37 -3.25 -8.09
C THR A 130 -6.67 -4.35 -8.88
N SER A 131 -6.14 -3.94 -10.03
CA SER A 131 -5.28 -4.74 -10.88
C SER A 131 -4.16 -5.36 -10.06
N MET A 132 -4.12 -6.69 -10.01
CA MET A 132 -2.99 -7.46 -9.50
C MET A 132 -1.99 -7.69 -10.63
N PHE A 133 -1.30 -6.63 -11.03
CA PHE A 133 -0.06 -6.69 -11.80
C PHE A 133 0.94 -5.68 -11.26
#